data_AF-A0A0B7BBG1-F1
#
_entry.id   AF-A0A0B7BBG1-F1
#
_cell.length_a   1.000
_cell.length_b   1.000
_cell.length_c   1.000
_cell.angle_alpha   90.00
_cell.angle_beta   90.00
_cell.angle_gamma   90.00
#
_symmetry.space_group_name_H-M   'P 1'
#
loop_
_entity.id
_entity.type
_entity.pdbx_description
1 polymer ?
#
loop_
_entity_poly.entity_id
_entity_poly.type
_entity_poly.pdbx_seq_one_letter_code
_entity_poly.pdbx_strand_id
1 'polypeptide(L)'
;PHLERTEAKARRKLAILRKLAGSSWGANEKTLKRVYTGLIRSILEYGSASWSTAAISNLQVLDKVQNQALWLITGAMKTTPIDEMEKVACTPPLSYRRDTKTLIQAEKYKNMPTHPMKARFRDLTSGRLKRSSFVHRSKRLIRTYKDDLPDITKDITPTLSPTPWEQHHNFTIRTTIATTCPMRATA
;
A
#
# COMPACT_ATOMS: atom_id res chain seq x y z
N PRO A 1 6.98 18.65 5.66
CA PRO A 1 5.69 19.00 5.00
C PRO A 1 4.79 17.80 4.63
N HIS A 2 5.21 16.87 3.75
CA HIS A 2 4.32 15.78 3.32
C HIS A 2 4.11 14.70 4.40
N LEU A 3 5.18 14.22 5.04
CA LEU A 3 5.10 13.18 6.09
C LEU A 3 4.29 13.63 7.30
N GLU A 4 4.43 14.88 7.72
CA GLU A 4 3.61 15.49 8.79
C GLU A 4 2.13 15.52 8.42
N ARG A 5 1.80 15.86 7.16
CA ARG A 5 0.40 15.81 6.68
C ARG A 5 -0.14 14.39 6.67
N THR A 6 0.66 13.41 6.24
CA THR A 6 0.31 11.99 6.26
C THR A 6 0.10 11.49 7.69
N GLU A 7 0.98 11.86 8.61
CA GLU A 7 0.86 11.57 10.04
C GLU A 7 -0.42 12.17 10.61
N ALA A 8 -0.68 13.47 10.40
CA ALA A 8 -1.88 14.14 10.89
C ALA A 8 -3.16 13.47 10.36
N LYS A 9 -3.16 13.07 9.08
CA LYS A 9 -4.26 12.33 8.47
C LYS A 9 -4.45 10.95 9.13
N ALA A 10 -3.37 10.23 9.39
CA ALA A 10 -3.40 8.92 10.04
C ALA A 10 -3.86 9.04 11.51
N ARG A 11 -3.42 10.06 12.26
CA ARG A 11 -3.86 10.35 13.63
C ARG A 11 -5.36 10.62 13.73
N ARG A 12 -5.94 11.33 12.75
CA ARG A 12 -7.41 11.50 12.69
C ARG A 12 -8.14 10.17 12.57
N LYS A 13 -7.62 9.23 11.76
CA LYS A 13 -8.18 7.87 11.64
C LYS A 13 -7.92 7.02 12.89
N LEU A 14 -6.77 7.20 13.55
CA LEU A 14 -6.46 6.59 14.84
C LEU A 14 -7.46 7.02 15.94
N ALA A 15 -7.90 8.28 15.94
CA ALA A 15 -8.92 8.74 16.88
C ALA A 15 -10.25 7.99 16.71
N ILE A 16 -10.64 7.66 15.47
CA ILE A 16 -11.81 6.83 15.19
C ILE A 16 -11.59 5.41 15.71
N LEU A 17 -10.42 4.82 15.45
CA LEU A 17 -10.06 3.49 15.99
C LEU A 17 -10.15 3.46 17.52
N ARG A 18 -9.68 4.51 18.20
CA ARG A 18 -9.76 4.64 19.67
C ARG A 18 -11.22 4.66 20.16
N LYS A 19 -12.11 5.36 19.46
CA LYS A 19 -13.54 5.37 19.81
C LYS A 19 -14.17 3.98 19.64
N LEU A 20 -13.79 3.25 18.59
CA LEU A 20 -14.26 1.88 18.36
C LEU A 20 -13.72 0.88 19.39
N ALA A 21 -12.51 1.10 19.90
CA ALA A 21 -11.88 0.20 20.86
C ALA A 21 -12.56 0.21 22.25
N GLY A 22 -13.27 1.29 22.61
CA GLY A 22 -14.25 1.45 23.71
C GLY A 22 -14.10 0.62 25.01
N SER A 23 -14.18 1.25 26.19
CA SER A 23 -13.98 0.56 27.48
C SER A 23 -15.11 -0.37 27.93
N SER A 24 -16.37 -0.21 27.47
CA SER A 24 -17.50 -1.06 27.93
C SER A 24 -18.08 -1.99 26.86
N TRP A 25 -18.14 -1.55 25.59
CA TRP A 25 -18.68 -2.30 24.45
C TRP A 25 -17.73 -2.25 23.23
N GLY A 26 -16.42 -2.24 23.51
CA GLY A 26 -15.38 -2.14 22.48
C GLY A 26 -15.48 -3.20 21.38
N ALA A 27 -15.07 -2.84 20.17
CA ALA A 27 -15.00 -3.78 19.07
C ALA A 27 -13.92 -4.85 19.31
N ASN A 28 -14.16 -6.07 18.81
CA ASN A 28 -13.18 -7.15 18.83
C ASN A 28 -11.87 -6.74 18.12
N GLU A 29 -10.73 -7.20 18.64
CA GLU A 29 -9.39 -7.08 18.05
C GLU A 29 -9.38 -7.30 16.52
N LYS A 30 -10.02 -8.36 16.01
CA LYS A 30 -10.07 -8.66 14.57
C LYS A 30 -10.70 -7.52 13.77
N THR A 31 -11.77 -6.93 14.30
CA THR A 31 -12.46 -5.79 13.68
C THR A 31 -11.57 -4.54 13.74
N LEU A 32 -10.94 -4.27 14.88
CA LEU A 32 -10.01 -3.15 15.04
C LEU A 32 -8.82 -3.28 14.07
N LYS A 33 -8.25 -4.48 13.92
CA LYS A 33 -7.16 -4.77 12.98
C LYS A 33 -7.58 -4.56 11.52
N ARG A 34 -8.82 -4.93 11.15
CA ARG A 34 -9.39 -4.64 9.82
C ARG A 34 -9.50 -3.14 9.57
N VAL A 35 -10.03 -2.39 10.54
CA VAL A 35 -10.14 -0.92 10.47
C VAL A 35 -8.75 -0.28 10.35
N TYR A 36 -7.79 -0.70 11.16
CA TYR A 36 -6.40 -0.25 11.06
C TYR A 36 -5.82 -0.50 9.66
N THR A 37 -5.96 -1.71 9.15
CA THR A 37 -5.45 -2.11 7.84
C THR A 37 -6.05 -1.27 6.71
N GLY A 38 -7.37 -1.08 6.72
CA GLY A 38 -8.08 -0.36 5.66
C GLY A 38 -7.91 1.15 5.69
N LEU A 39 -7.93 1.77 6.89
CA LEU A 39 -7.99 3.23 7.02
C LEU A 39 -6.67 3.88 7.40
N ILE A 40 -5.90 3.26 8.29
CA ILE A 40 -4.69 3.88 8.85
C ILE A 40 -3.47 3.41 8.06
N ARG A 41 -3.28 2.10 7.93
CA ARG A 41 -2.12 1.52 7.24
C ARG A 41 -2.06 1.95 5.77
N SER A 42 -3.20 2.04 5.10
CA SER A 42 -3.29 2.56 3.73
C SER A 42 -2.76 3.99 3.58
N ILE A 43 -2.97 4.85 4.58
CA ILE A 43 -2.42 6.21 4.63
C ILE A 43 -0.91 6.18 4.91
N LEU A 44 -0.48 5.37 5.87
CA LEU A 44 0.94 5.27 6.27
C LEU A 44 1.82 4.72 5.13
N GLU A 45 1.29 3.82 4.30
CA GLU A 45 2.03 3.23 3.17
C GLU A 45 1.94 4.05 1.88
N TYR A 46 1.05 5.05 1.84
CA TYR A 46 0.81 5.83 0.64
C TYR A 46 2.09 6.55 0.17
N GLY A 47 2.49 6.28 -1.07
CA GLY A 47 3.70 6.85 -1.66
C GLY A 47 5.01 6.40 -1.02
N SER A 48 5.03 5.37 -0.17
CA SER A 48 6.21 4.89 0.57
C SER A 48 7.48 4.73 -0.28
N ALA A 49 7.36 4.29 -1.53
CA ALA A 49 8.49 4.20 -2.46
C ALA A 49 9.11 5.58 -2.78
N SER A 50 8.30 6.63 -2.92
CA SER A 50 8.73 8.00 -3.27
C SER A 50 9.56 8.65 -2.16
N TRP A 51 9.25 8.35 -0.90
CA TRP A 51 9.95 8.88 0.27
C TRP A 51 10.81 7.83 1.00
N SER A 52 11.15 6.74 0.31
CA SER A 52 12.07 5.69 0.81
C SER A 52 13.47 6.21 1.17
N THR A 53 13.89 7.33 0.56
CA THR A 53 15.17 8.01 0.82
C THR A 53 15.07 9.09 1.89
N ALA A 54 13.92 9.27 2.53
CA ALA A 54 13.75 10.23 3.62
C ALA A 54 14.62 9.86 4.84
N ALA A 55 14.91 10.84 5.69
CA ALA A 55 15.64 10.61 6.92
C ALA A 55 14.86 9.66 7.84
N ILE A 56 15.57 8.76 8.53
CA ILE A 56 14.97 7.75 9.41
C ILE A 56 14.12 8.42 10.50
N SER A 57 14.61 9.54 11.06
CA SER A 57 13.87 10.36 12.04
C SER A 57 12.48 10.76 11.55
N ASN A 58 12.34 11.11 10.28
CA ASN A 58 11.06 11.52 9.70
C ASN A 58 10.15 10.32 9.43
N LEU A 59 10.71 9.15 9.15
CA LEU A 59 9.96 7.89 8.98
C LEU A 59 9.41 7.38 10.31
N GLN A 60 10.18 7.52 11.39
CA GLN A 60 9.81 7.09 12.74
C GLN A 60 8.55 7.79 13.27
N VAL A 61 8.23 8.98 12.76
CA VAL A 61 6.97 9.68 13.09
C VAL A 61 5.75 8.84 12.71
N LEU A 62 5.81 8.12 11.58
CA LEU A 62 4.75 7.23 11.13
C LEU A 62 4.73 5.91 11.92
N ASP A 63 5.90 5.42 12.31
CA ASP A 63 6.02 4.21 13.14
C ASP A 63 5.32 4.43 14.48
N LYS A 64 5.46 5.61 15.09
CA LYS A 64 4.73 5.98 16.32
C LYS A 64 3.20 5.88 16.15
N VAL A 65 2.64 6.14 14.97
CA VAL A 65 1.20 5.99 14.71
C VAL A 65 0.81 4.52 14.64
N GLN A 66 1.62 3.67 13.99
CA GLN A 66 1.42 2.21 14.02
C GLN A 66 1.46 1.68 15.45
N ASN A 67 2.47 2.04 16.24
CA ASN A 67 2.62 1.56 17.61
C ASN A 67 1.38 1.89 18.46
N GLN A 68 0.89 3.13 18.36
CA GLN A 68 -0.36 3.54 19.01
C GLN A 68 -1.58 2.74 18.56
N ALA A 69 -1.65 2.36 17.28
CA ALA A 69 -2.72 1.50 16.80
C ALA A 69 -2.60 0.07 17.35
N LEU A 70 -1.38 -0.47 17.44
CA LEU A 70 -1.16 -1.82 17.95
C LEU A 70 -1.59 -1.96 19.42
N TRP A 71 -1.20 -1.03 20.29
CA TRP A 71 -1.67 -1.05 21.68
C TRP A 71 -3.20 -0.92 21.80
N LEU A 72 -3.84 -0.13 20.91
CA LEU A 72 -5.31 -0.03 20.89
C LEU A 72 -5.98 -1.32 20.40
N ILE A 73 -5.38 -2.01 19.44
CA ILE A 73 -5.90 -3.26 18.88
C ILE A 73 -5.78 -4.38 19.92
N THR A 74 -4.63 -4.53 20.55
CA THR A 74 -4.36 -5.59 21.52
C THR A 74 -4.89 -5.30 22.92
N GLY A 75 -5.25 -4.04 23.22
CA GLY A 75 -5.61 -3.60 24.57
C GLY A 75 -4.44 -3.58 25.55
N ALA A 76 -3.20 -3.71 25.06
CA ALA A 76 -2.01 -3.77 25.91
C ALA A 76 -1.61 -2.39 26.46
N MET A 77 -0.88 -2.41 27.58
CA MET A 77 -0.31 -1.19 28.18
C MET A 77 0.72 -0.55 27.26
N LYS A 78 0.82 0.78 27.26
CA LYS A 78 1.81 1.53 26.45
C LYS A 78 3.28 1.21 26.82
N THR A 79 3.51 0.58 27.97
CA THR A 79 4.83 0.15 28.44
C THR A 79 5.27 -1.17 27.81
N THR A 80 4.39 -1.90 27.13
CA THR A 80 4.78 -3.16 26.48
C THR A 80 5.73 -2.88 25.31
N PRO A 81 6.81 -3.69 25.15
CA PRO A 81 7.73 -3.56 24.04
C PRO A 81 7.03 -3.67 22.69
N ILE A 82 7.43 -2.84 21.72
CA ILE A 82 6.81 -2.81 20.40
C ILE A 82 7.01 -4.12 19.63
N ASP A 83 8.17 -4.75 19.77
CA ASP A 83 8.49 -6.00 19.08
C ASP A 83 7.53 -7.13 19.49
N GLU A 84 7.15 -7.17 20.77
CA GLU A 84 6.14 -8.13 21.27
C GLU A 84 4.74 -7.78 20.76
N MET A 85 4.40 -6.50 20.67
CA MET A 85 3.12 -6.07 20.10
C MET A 85 2.98 -6.41 18.62
N GLU A 86 4.05 -6.31 17.85
CA GLU A 86 4.06 -6.69 16.44
C GLU A 86 3.85 -8.20 16.25
N LYS A 87 4.45 -9.01 17.13
CA LYS A 87 4.24 -10.48 17.18
C LYS A 87 2.80 -10.82 17.56
N VAL A 88 2.31 -10.29 18.69
CA VAL A 88 0.95 -10.57 19.20
C VAL A 88 -0.12 -10.14 18.19
N ALA A 89 0.01 -8.93 17.65
CA ALA A 89 -0.95 -8.41 16.67
C ALA A 89 -0.74 -9.01 15.26
N CYS A 90 0.18 -9.96 15.07
CA CYS A 90 0.62 -10.50 13.78
C CYS A 90 0.69 -9.42 12.69
N THR A 91 1.43 -8.34 12.96
CA THR A 91 1.57 -7.17 12.10
C THR A 91 3.05 -6.83 11.96
N PRO A 92 3.61 -6.85 10.74
CA PRO A 92 5.03 -6.60 10.56
C PRO A 92 5.39 -5.12 10.78
N PRO A 93 6.65 -4.84 11.13
CA PRO A 93 7.13 -3.47 11.27
C PRO A 93 6.95 -2.67 9.99
N LEU A 94 6.62 -1.39 10.15
CA LEU A 94 6.36 -0.52 9.00
C LEU A 94 7.63 -0.26 8.16
N SER A 95 8.82 -0.35 8.77
CA SER A 95 10.12 -0.31 8.09
C SER A 95 10.24 -1.43 7.05
N TYR A 96 9.99 -2.67 7.45
CA TYR A 96 9.99 -3.83 6.58
C TYR A 96 9.06 -3.63 5.38
N ARG A 97 7.84 -3.15 5.64
CA ARG A 97 6.84 -2.90 4.59
C ARG A 97 7.28 -1.81 3.61
N ARG A 98 7.90 -0.73 4.08
CA ARG A 98 8.47 0.32 3.23
C ARG A 98 9.57 -0.21 2.31
N ASP A 99 10.41 -1.09 2.84
CA ASP A 99 11.47 -1.74 2.07
C ASP A 99 10.88 -2.68 1.01
N THR A 100 9.85 -3.47 1.35
CA THR A 100 9.11 -4.28 0.37
C THR A 100 8.52 -3.41 -0.74
N LYS A 101 7.88 -2.27 -0.42
CA LYS A 101 7.33 -1.35 -1.43
C LYS A 101 8.41 -0.74 -2.31
N THR A 102 9.58 -0.46 -1.74
CA THR A 102 10.75 0.05 -2.47
C THR A 102 11.27 -1.00 -3.46
N LEU A 103 11.38 -2.27 -3.03
CA LEU A 103 11.78 -3.39 -3.87
C LEU A 103 10.79 -3.63 -5.01
N ILE A 104 9.49 -3.69 -4.71
CA ILE A 104 8.44 -3.83 -5.72
C ILE A 104 8.54 -2.72 -6.77
N GLN A 105 8.76 -1.48 -6.33
CA GLN A 105 8.89 -0.35 -7.26
C GLN A 105 10.16 -0.44 -8.11
N ALA A 106 11.28 -0.89 -7.53
CA ALA A 106 12.53 -1.12 -8.25
C ALA A 106 12.36 -2.22 -9.32
N GLU A 107 11.70 -3.32 -8.98
CA GLU A 107 11.41 -4.39 -9.93
C GLU A 107 10.51 -3.92 -11.08
N LYS A 108 9.47 -3.13 -10.78
CA LYS A 108 8.65 -2.50 -11.83
C LYS A 108 9.48 -1.66 -12.80
N TYR A 109 10.46 -0.90 -12.29
CA TYR A 109 11.33 -0.09 -13.13
C TYR A 109 12.29 -0.93 -13.99
N LYS A 110 12.79 -2.06 -13.49
CA LYS A 110 13.64 -2.98 -14.27
C LYS A 110 12.85 -3.71 -15.35
N ASN A 111 11.65 -4.14 -15.01
CA ASN A 111 10.82 -5.01 -15.85
C ASN A 111 9.95 -4.21 -16.84
N MET A 112 10.02 -2.87 -16.84
CA MET A 112 9.29 -2.03 -17.81
C MET A 112 10.25 -1.51 -18.90
N PRO A 113 10.20 -2.03 -20.13
CA PRO A 113 11.18 -1.71 -21.18
C PRO A 113 11.28 -0.21 -21.52
N THR A 114 10.16 0.50 -21.50
CA THR A 114 10.06 1.91 -21.91
C THR A 114 10.36 2.90 -20.79
N HIS A 115 10.61 2.45 -19.56
CA HIS A 115 10.73 3.35 -18.41
C HIS A 115 12.14 3.97 -18.30
N PRO A 116 12.29 5.29 -18.13
CA PRO A 116 13.60 5.96 -18.08
C PRO A 116 14.49 5.48 -16.92
N MET A 117 13.87 5.06 -15.81
CA MET A 117 14.60 4.52 -14.66
C MET A 117 15.26 3.17 -14.96
N LYS A 118 14.81 2.40 -15.97
CA LYS A 118 15.44 1.12 -16.36
C LYS A 118 16.92 1.32 -16.70
N ALA A 119 17.22 2.39 -17.45
CA ALA A 119 18.60 2.78 -17.76
C ALA A 119 19.40 3.13 -16.51
N ARG A 120 18.83 3.93 -15.59
CA ARG A 120 19.46 4.32 -14.32
C ARG A 120 19.80 3.15 -13.39
N PHE A 121 19.05 2.05 -13.47
CA PHE A 121 19.36 0.84 -12.70
C PHE A 121 20.58 0.09 -13.24
N ARG A 122 20.90 0.20 -14.54
CA ARG A 122 22.12 -0.35 -15.14
C ARG A 122 23.37 0.43 -14.72
N ASP A 123 23.24 1.75 -14.61
CA ASP A 123 24.35 2.64 -14.24
C ASP A 123 24.93 2.31 -12.83
N LEU A 124 26.23 2.51 -12.68
CA LEU A 124 26.89 2.50 -11.37
C LEU A 124 26.43 3.72 -10.56
N THR A 125 26.02 3.51 -9.30
CA THR A 125 25.64 4.63 -8.42
C THR A 125 26.90 5.31 -7.90
N SER A 126 27.07 6.61 -8.18
CA SER A 126 28.15 7.40 -7.59
C SER A 126 27.81 7.81 -6.16
N GLY A 127 28.78 7.67 -5.25
CA GLY A 127 28.66 8.02 -3.84
C GLY A 127 28.90 9.50 -3.54
N ARG A 128 28.79 10.39 -4.54
CA ARG A 128 29.18 11.80 -4.39
C ARG A 128 28.34 12.56 -3.35
N LEU A 129 27.08 12.19 -3.18
CA LEU A 129 26.16 12.84 -2.23
C LEU A 129 26.02 12.03 -0.94
N LYS A 130 25.96 12.72 0.21
CA LYS A 130 25.68 12.10 1.51
C LYS A 130 24.34 11.37 1.57
N ARG A 131 23.34 11.86 0.81
CA ARG A 131 22.02 11.24 0.74
C ARG A 131 21.98 10.19 -0.36
N SER A 132 21.62 8.96 -0.01
CA SER A 132 21.45 7.87 -0.98
C SER A 132 20.25 8.13 -1.91
N SER A 133 20.45 7.92 -3.21
CA SER A 133 19.36 7.92 -4.19
C SER A 133 18.44 6.72 -4.04
N PHE A 134 17.28 6.76 -4.70
CA PHE A 134 16.35 5.62 -4.76
C PHE A 134 17.06 4.36 -5.27
N VAL A 135 17.79 4.48 -6.39
CA VAL A 135 18.54 3.37 -7.00
C VAL A 135 19.56 2.78 -6.02
N HIS A 136 20.29 3.64 -5.30
CA HIS A 136 21.26 3.18 -4.30
C HIS A 136 20.58 2.42 -3.16
N ARG A 137 19.49 2.97 -2.61
CA ARG A 137 18.72 2.30 -1.55
C ARG A 137 18.17 0.96 -2.05
N SER A 138 17.57 0.91 -3.24
CA SER A 138 17.04 -0.34 -3.79
C SER A 138 18.13 -1.37 -4.07
N LYS A 139 19.29 -0.97 -4.63
CA LYS A 139 20.43 -1.90 -4.86
C LYS A 139 20.94 -2.46 -3.55
N ARG A 140 20.99 -1.65 -2.48
CA ARG A 140 21.33 -2.12 -1.13
C ARG A 140 20.31 -3.13 -0.62
N LEU A 141 19.00 -2.82 -0.72
CA LEU A 141 17.94 -3.74 -0.29
C LEU A 141 17.96 -5.05 -1.09
N ILE A 142 18.19 -5.01 -2.40
CA ILE A 142 18.32 -6.22 -3.24
C ILE A 142 19.47 -7.11 -2.77
N ARG A 143 20.59 -6.52 -2.33
CA ARG A 143 21.71 -7.28 -1.75
C ARG A 143 21.36 -7.87 -0.40
N THR A 144 20.65 -7.12 0.45
CA THR A 144 20.23 -7.56 1.78
C THR A 144 19.23 -8.70 1.72
N TYR A 145 18.26 -8.65 0.80
CA TYR A 145 17.20 -9.64 0.64
C TYR A 145 17.44 -10.58 -0.55
N LYS A 146 18.70 -10.81 -0.92
CA LYS A 146 19.04 -11.57 -2.12
C LYS A 146 18.45 -12.99 -2.09
N ASP A 147 18.53 -13.63 -0.93
CA ASP A 147 18.09 -15.03 -0.75
C ASP A 147 16.56 -15.17 -0.71
N ASP A 148 15.83 -14.09 -0.37
CA ASP A 148 14.37 -14.06 -0.29
C ASP A 148 13.71 -13.64 -1.61
N LEU A 149 14.47 -13.11 -2.55
CA LEU A 149 13.95 -12.57 -3.82
C LEU A 149 13.82 -13.69 -4.87
N PRO A 150 12.78 -13.63 -5.73
CA PRO A 150 12.63 -14.62 -6.79
C PRO A 150 13.72 -14.47 -7.85
N ASP A 151 14.32 -15.59 -8.28
CA ASP A 151 15.38 -15.62 -9.30
C ASP A 151 14.89 -15.19 -10.69
N ILE A 152 13.61 -15.42 -11.01
CA ILE A 152 13.04 -15.17 -12.34
C ILE A 152 12.03 -14.03 -12.26
N THR A 153 12.39 -12.89 -12.84
CA THR A 153 11.48 -11.76 -13.05
C THR A 153 11.18 -11.61 -14.54
N LYS A 154 9.90 -11.67 -14.92
CA LYS A 154 9.45 -11.44 -16.30
C LYS A 154 9.23 -9.95 -16.55
N ASP A 155 9.53 -9.50 -17.76
CA ASP A 155 9.18 -8.15 -18.19
C ASP A 155 7.66 -7.94 -18.11
N ILE A 156 7.26 -6.76 -17.64
CA ILE A 156 5.87 -6.32 -17.59
C ILE A 156 5.46 -5.95 -19.01
N THR A 157 4.54 -6.72 -19.58
CA THR A 157 3.89 -6.39 -20.85
C THR A 157 2.78 -5.37 -20.60
N PRO A 158 2.83 -4.17 -21.18
CA PRO A 158 1.71 -3.24 -21.10
C PRO A 158 0.54 -3.85 -21.87
N THR A 159 -0.59 -4.04 -21.19
CA THR A 159 -1.85 -4.43 -21.82
C THR A 159 -2.40 -3.22 -22.58
N LEU A 160 -1.91 -3.00 -23.80
CA LEU A 160 -2.41 -1.98 -24.72
C LEU A 160 -3.73 -2.39 -25.40
N SER A 161 -4.38 -3.46 -24.95
CA SER A 161 -5.71 -3.83 -25.45
C SER A 161 -6.69 -2.68 -25.18
N PRO A 162 -7.45 -2.21 -26.17
CA PRO A 162 -8.46 -1.19 -25.95
C PRO A 162 -9.40 -1.69 -24.87
N THR A 163 -9.67 -0.83 -23.90
CA THR A 163 -10.49 -1.18 -22.76
C THR A 163 -11.90 -1.55 -23.24
N PRO A 164 -12.64 -2.44 -22.54
CA PRO A 164 -13.96 -2.86 -23.00
C PRO A 164 -14.95 -1.70 -23.19
N TRP A 165 -14.81 -0.60 -22.45
CA TRP A 165 -15.66 0.59 -22.59
C TRP A 165 -15.26 1.50 -23.76
N GLU A 166 -14.04 1.37 -24.30
CA GLU A 166 -13.64 2.05 -25.55
C GLU A 166 -14.21 1.34 -26.79
N GLN A 167 -14.68 0.09 -26.67
CA GLN A 167 -15.13 -0.73 -27.80
C GLN A 167 -16.60 -0.49 -28.22
N HIS A 168 -17.38 0.27 -27.46
CA HIS A 168 -18.82 0.45 -27.72
C HIS A 168 -19.14 1.88 -28.18
N HIS A 169 -19.00 2.15 -29.47
CA HIS A 169 -19.51 3.39 -30.10
C HIS A 169 -20.77 3.15 -30.94
N ASN A 170 -21.25 1.90 -31.05
CA ASN A 170 -22.42 1.54 -31.84
C ASN A 170 -23.55 1.02 -30.93
N PHE A 171 -24.18 1.91 -30.15
CA PHE A 171 -25.40 1.56 -29.43
C PHE A 171 -26.61 1.78 -30.36
N THR A 172 -27.32 0.71 -30.71
CA THR A 172 -28.60 0.81 -31.42
C THR A 172 -29.74 0.97 -30.43
N ILE A 173 -30.24 2.20 -30.26
CA ILE A 173 -31.42 2.47 -29.45
C ILE A 173 -32.66 2.04 -30.24
N ARG A 174 -33.34 0.97 -29.80
CA ARG A 174 -34.65 0.60 -30.34
C ARG A 174 -35.73 1.38 -29.60
N THR A 175 -36.41 2.28 -30.31
CA THR A 175 -37.50 3.11 -29.77
C THR A 175 -38.88 2.47 -29.95
N THR A 176 -38.98 1.32 -30.61
CA THR A 176 -40.25 0.62 -30.82
C THR A 176 -40.68 -0.11 -29.55
N ILE A 177 -41.78 0.33 -28.95
CA ILE A 177 -42.48 -0.41 -27.88
C ILE A 177 -43.10 -1.65 -28.54
N ALA A 178 -42.95 -2.82 -27.93
CA ALA A 178 -43.56 -4.05 -28.43
C ALA A 178 -45.09 -3.96 -28.33
N THR A 179 -45.74 -3.46 -29.38
CA THR A 179 -47.19 -3.56 -29.56
C THR A 179 -47.51 -4.99 -29.92
N THR A 180 -48.12 -5.70 -28.97
CA THR A 180 -48.78 -7.02 -29.00
C THR A 180 -48.07 -8.07 -28.15
N CYS A 181 -48.50 -8.16 -26.89
CA CYS A 181 -48.44 -9.41 -26.13
C CYS A 181 -49.64 -10.26 -26.60
N PRO A 182 -49.45 -11.44 -27.22
CA PRO A 182 -50.59 -12.28 -27.57
C PRO A 182 -51.19 -12.82 -26.26
N MET A 183 -52.41 -12.41 -25.94
CA MET A 183 -53.18 -13.04 -24.87
C MET A 183 -53.34 -14.53 -25.21
N ARG A 184 -52.88 -15.40 -24.30
CA ARG A 184 -53.16 -16.83 -24.36
C ARG A 184 -54.68 -17.02 -24.39
N ALA A 185 -55.21 -17.50 -25.50
CA ALA A 185 -56.53 -18.10 -25.54
C ALA A 185 -56.48 -19.39 -24.70
N THR A 186 -57.18 -19.38 -23.57
CA THR A 186 -57.51 -20.59 -22.81
C THR A 186 -58.51 -21.40 -23.62
N ALA A 187 -58.19 -22.67 -23.86
CA ALA A 187 -59.13 -23.72 -24.26
C ALA A 187 -59.33 -24.65 -23.06
#